data_AF-A0A8T5RTQ0-F1
#
_entry.id   AF-A0A8T5RTQ0-F1
#
_cell.length_a   1.000
_cell.length_b   1.000
_cell.length_c   1.000
_cell.angle_alpha   90.00
_cell.angle_beta   90.00
_cell.angle_gamma   90.00
#
_symmetry.space_group_name_H-M   'P 1'
#
loop_
_entity.id
_entity.type
_entity.pdbx_description
1 polymer ?
#
loop_
_entity_poly.entity_id
_entity_poly.type
_entity_poly.pdbx_seq_one_letter_code
_entity_poly.pdbx_strand_id
1 'polypeptide(L)' 'MGKLKLECCKCGNIMETLPQGAQDIIIDEETGEVLYYNGPEHGYLTADCVVCEKCREKKVT' A
#
# COMPACT_ATOMS: atom_id res chain seq x y z
N MET A 1 -12.07 3.75 -13.46
CA MET A 1 -11.11 3.81 -12.33
C MET A 1 -10.33 2.51 -12.33
N GLY A 2 -9.03 2.58 -12.57
CA GLY A 2 -8.17 1.39 -12.64
C GLY A 2 -8.09 0.73 -11.26
N LYS A 3 -8.23 -0.59 -11.21
CA LYS A 3 -7.99 -1.35 -9.98
C LYS A 3 -6.55 -1.10 -9.55
N LEU A 4 -6.34 -0.76 -8.28
CA LEU A 4 -5.00 -0.78 -7.68
C LEU A 4 -4.44 -2.19 -7.88
N LYS A 5 -3.33 -2.32 -8.60
CA LYS A 5 -2.62 -3.60 -8.75
C LYS A 5 -1.53 -3.71 -7.70
N LEU A 6 -1.91 -3.56 -6.44
CA LEU A 6 -0.97 -3.65 -5.32
C LEU A 6 -0.92 -5.08 -4.80
N GLU A 7 0.26 -5.70 -4.81
CA GLU A 7 0.44 -7.04 -4.26
C GLU A 7 0.87 -7.00 -2.79
N CYS A 8 0.23 -7.81 -1.95
CA CYS A 8 0.64 -7.96 -0.56
C CYS A 8 1.95 -8.73 -0.46
N CYS A 9 3.02 -8.10 0.04
CA CYS A 9 4.34 -8.72 0.21
C CYS A 9 4.35 -9.97 1.12
N LYS A 10 3.30 -10.18 1.94
CA LYS A 10 3.21 -11.35 2.84
C LYS A 10 2.45 -12.54 2.28
N CYS A 11 1.48 -12.34 1.40
CA CYS A 11 0.60 -13.42 0.95
C CYS A 11 0.33 -13.43 -0.56
N GLY A 12 0.93 -12.52 -1.32
CA GLY A 12 0.75 -12.38 -2.76
C GLY A 12 -0.66 -11.93 -3.17
N ASN A 13 -1.51 -11.56 -2.21
CA ASN A 13 -2.88 -11.15 -2.53
C ASN A 13 -2.87 -9.78 -3.21
N ILE A 14 -3.45 -9.71 -4.41
CA ILE A 14 -3.72 -8.43 -5.08
C ILE A 14 -4.81 -7.69 -4.32
N MET A 15 -4.50 -6.46 -3.89
CA MET A 15 -5.38 -5.58 -3.16
C MET A 15 -6.05 -4.63 -4.14
N GLU A 16 -7.36 -4.73 -4.24
CA GLU A 16 -8.15 -3.81 -5.07
C GLU A 16 -8.54 -2.52 -4.32
N THR A 17 -8.23 -2.46 -3.03
CA THR A 17 -8.51 -1.34 -2.11
C THR A 17 -7.22 -0.89 -1.42
N LEU A 18 -7.22 0.38 -0.98
CA LEU A 18 -6.12 0.90 -0.17
C LEU A 18 -5.98 0.11 1.15
N PRO A 19 -4.74 -0.18 1.61
CA PRO A 19 -4.47 -0.63 2.96
C PRO A 19 -5.07 0.31 4.00
N GLN A 20 -5.59 -0.25 5.07
CA GLN A 20 -6.15 0.51 6.18
C GLN A 20 -5.12 1.52 6.73
N GLY A 21 -5.49 2.79 6.81
CA GLY A 21 -4.61 3.88 7.30
C GLY A 21 -3.75 4.57 6.24
N ALA A 22 -3.72 4.07 5.00
CA ALA A 22 -3.22 4.85 3.88
C ALA A 22 -4.30 5.86 3.46
N GLN A 23 -3.96 7.15 3.43
CA GLN A 23 -4.88 8.20 2.97
C GLN A 23 -4.91 8.28 1.44
N ASP A 24 -3.76 8.03 0.81
CA ASP A 24 -3.63 7.95 -0.64
C ASP A 24 -2.43 7.07 -1.02
N ILE A 25 -2.49 6.47 -2.20
CA ILE A 25 -1.38 5.69 -2.78
C ILE A 25 -1.24 6.01 -4.26
N ILE A 26 0.01 6.27 -4.65
CA ILE A 26 0.41 6.43 -6.05
C ILE A 26 1.36 5.28 -6.39
N ILE A 27 1.26 4.76 -7.62
CA ILE A 27 2.27 3.88 -8.19
C ILE A 27 3.08 4.75 -9.14
N ASP A 28 4.37 4.91 -8.87
CA ASP A 28 5.29 5.57 -9.78
C ASP A 28 5.39 4.70 -11.05
N GLU A 29 4.98 5.24 -12.20
CA GLU A 29 4.90 4.47 -13.44
C GLU A 29 6.28 4.18 -14.07
N GLU A 30 7.31 4.97 -13.73
CA GLU A 30 8.67 4.80 -14.26
C GLU A 30 9.42 3.70 -13.51
N THR A 31 9.26 3.66 -12.18
CA THR A 31 9.97 2.74 -11.29
C THR A 31 9.13 1.55 -10.83
N GLY A 32 7.80 1.67 -10.90
CA GLY A 32 6.85 0.72 -10.32
C GLY A 32 6.75 0.80 -8.80
N GLU A 33 7.38 1.79 -8.17
CA GLU A 33 7.39 1.93 -6.72
C GLU A 33 6.04 2.40 -6.17
N VAL A 34 5.71 1.92 -4.98
CA VAL A 34 4.48 2.29 -4.29
C VAL A 34 4.77 3.43 -3.31
N LEU A 35 4.08 4.54 -3.50
CA LEU A 35 4.20 5.76 -2.71
C LEU A 35 2.97 5.95 -1.83
N TYR A 36 3.18 6.09 -0.51
CA TYR A 36 2.13 6.31 0.48
C TYR A 36 2.10 7.77 0.92
N TYR A 37 0.93 8.39 0.85
CA TYR A 37 0.73 9.70 1.45
C TYR A 37 0.68 9.60 2.97
N ASN A 38 1.68 10.18 3.63
CA ASN A 38 1.83 10.21 5.09
C ASN A 38 1.46 11.57 5.69
N GLY A 39 0.64 12.36 4.99
CA GLY A 39 0.18 13.67 5.44
C GLY A 39 1.02 14.83 4.92
N PRO A 40 0.60 16.08 5.20
CA PRO A 40 1.16 17.28 4.56
C PRO A 40 2.60 17.58 4.98
N GLU A 41 3.01 17.17 6.19
CA GLU A 41 4.37 17.40 6.69
C GLU A 41 5.40 16.43 6.08
N HIS A 42 4.97 15.21 5.73
CA HIS A 42 5.86 14.15 5.26
C HIS A 42 5.69 13.80 3.78
N GLY A 43 4.58 14.23 3.16
CA GLY A 43 4.30 13.98 1.76
C GLY A 43 4.16 12.50 1.43
N TYR A 44 4.62 12.13 0.22
CA TYR A 44 4.66 10.75 -0.24
C TYR A 44 5.99 10.09 0.13
N LEU A 45 5.92 8.90 0.70
CA LEU A 45 7.09 8.07 1.01
C LEU A 45 6.98 6.73 0.29
N THR A 46 8.10 6.23 -0.22
CA THR A 46 8.18 4.88 -0.76
C THR A 46 7.98 3.86 0.38
N ALA A 47 7.30 2.76 0.08
CA ALA A 47 7.21 1.64 1.00
C ALA A 47 7.76 0.37 0.36
N ASP A 48 8.73 -0.23 1.02
CA ASP A 48 9.35 -1.49 0.59
C ASP A 48 8.36 -2.67 0.60
N CYS A 49 7.33 -2.61 1.46
CA CYS A 49 6.45 -3.75 1.71
C CYS A 49 5.05 -3.25 2.03
N VAL A 50 4.11 -3.66 1.18
CA VAL A 50 2.69 -3.37 1.31
C VAL A 50 1.97 -4.58 1.89
N VAL A 51 1.27 -4.41 3.00
CA VAL A 51 0.60 -5.52 3.70
C VAL A 51 -0.92 -5.33 3.65
N CYS A 52 -1.64 -6.34 3.14
CA CYS A 52 -3.10 -6.31 3.12
C CYS A 52 -3.69 -6.37 4.53
N GLU A 53 -4.93 -5.89 4.67
CA GLU A 53 -5.66 -5.84 5.94
C GLU A 53 -5.64 -7.20 6.67
N LYS A 54 -5.97 -8.28 5.95
CA LYS A 54 -5.95 -9.66 6.49
C LYS A 54 -4.61 -10.05 7.11
N CYS A 55 -3.50 -9.63 6.51
CA CYS A 55 -2.15 -9.93 6.99
C CYS A 55 -1.66 -8.96 8.08
N ARG A 56 -2.32 -7.81 8.23
CA ARG A 56 -2.11 -6.87 9.32
C ARG A 56 -2.81 -7.32 10.59
N GLU A 57 -4.06 -7.77 10.49
CA GLU A 57 -4.86 -8.24 11.63
C GLU A 57 -4.26 -9.48 12.32
N LYS A 58 -3.54 -10.33 11.57
CA LYS A 58 -2.80 -11.49 12.12
C LYS A 58 -1.67 -11.14 13.11
N LYS A 59 -1.35 -9.86 13.32
CA LYS A 59 -0.31 -9.41 14.28
C LYS A 59 -0.86 -9.00 15.65
N VAL A 60 -2.17 -9.07 15.89
CA VAL A 60 -2.77 -8.79 17.22
C VAL A 60 -3.24 -10.10 17.85
N THR A 61 -2.29 -10.84 18.42
CA THR A 61 -2.53 -11.91 19.42
C THR A 61 -1.40 -11.87 20.41
#